data_AF-A0A820NNY7-F1
#
_entry.id   AF-A0A820NNY7-F1
#
_cell.length_a   1.000
_cell.length_b   1.000
_cell.length_c   1.000
_cell.angle_alpha   90.00
_cell.angle_beta   90.00
_cell.angle_gamma   90.00
#
_symmetry.space_group_name_H-M   'P 1'
#
loop_
_entity.id
_entity.type
_entity.pdbx_description
1 polymer ?
#
loop_
_entity_poly.entity_id
_entity_poly.type
_entity_poly.pdbx_seq_one_letter_code
_entity_poly.pdbx_strand_id
1 'polypeptide(L)'
;HTLTSAYHQRSDSVIEKFNRLFDGMSAKYVGDNDINKLDEYIDRALFACRVRQHHATGKTPFYTVSGIEAKLPGDELITIINDDEEN
;
A
#
# COMPACT_ATOMS: atom_id res chain seq x y z
N HIS A 1 5.58 -14.67 -21.97
CA HIS A 1 6.38 -13.83 -21.07
C HIS A 1 6.90 -12.65 -21.86
N THR A 2 6.66 -11.42 -21.41
CA THR A 2 7.25 -10.21 -21.98
C THR A 2 8.47 -9.88 -21.13
N LEU A 3 9.66 -9.87 -21.72
CA LEU A 3 10.91 -9.51 -21.03
C LEU A 3 11.30 -8.09 -21.43
N THR A 4 11.64 -7.26 -20.46
CA THR A 4 12.26 -5.95 -20.70
C THR A 4 13.67 -6.15 -21.27
N SER A 5 14.05 -5.37 -22.29
CA SER A 5 15.42 -5.44 -22.82
C SER A 5 16.44 -4.96 -21.78
N ALA A 6 17.67 -5.47 -21.84
CA ALA A 6 18.74 -5.05 -20.93
C ALA A 6 18.87 -3.50 -20.87
N TYR A 7 18.99 -2.96 -19.65
CA TYR A 7 19.13 -1.52 -19.36
C TYR A 7 17.97 -0.62 -19.84
N HIS A 8 16.77 -1.16 -20.01
CA HIS A 8 15.60 -0.37 -20.41
C HIS A 8 14.81 0.20 -19.22
N GLN A 9 15.45 1.10 -18.49
CA GLN A 9 14.92 1.91 -17.37
C GLN A 9 13.58 2.65 -17.66
N ARG A 10 13.21 2.81 -18.95
CA ARG A 10 11.99 3.53 -19.35
C ARG A 10 10.71 2.74 -19.09
N SER A 11 10.74 1.41 -19.17
CA SER A 11 9.54 0.58 -19.01
C SER A 11 9.24 0.23 -17.55
N ASP A 12 10.26 0.16 -16.70
CA ASP A 12 10.13 -0.36 -15.34
C ASP A 12 10.04 0.76 -14.27
N SER A 13 9.88 2.02 -14.69
CA SER A 13 9.89 3.19 -13.79
C SER A 13 8.83 3.18 -12.68
N VAL A 14 7.67 2.57 -12.91
CA VAL A 14 6.61 2.44 -11.87
C VAL A 14 7.03 1.40 -10.81
N ILE A 15 7.64 0.30 -11.25
CA ILE A 15 8.15 -0.75 -10.38
C ILE A 15 9.33 -0.22 -9.56
N GLU A 16 10.25 0.53 -10.17
CA GLU A 16 11.36 1.16 -9.45
C GLU A 16 10.88 2.11 -8.35
N LYS A 17 9.88 2.95 -8.66
CA LYS A 17 9.25 3.83 -7.66
C LYS A 17 8.60 3.04 -6.53
N PHE A 18 7.91 1.96 -6.86
CA PHE A 18 7.31 1.07 -5.87
C PHE A 18 8.36 0.39 -5.01
N ASN A 19 9.43 -0.14 -5.59
CA ASN A 19 10.51 -0.80 -4.86
C ASN A 19 11.19 0.17 -3.89
N ARG A 20 11.45 1.41 -4.31
CA ARG A 20 12.00 2.44 -3.43
C ARG A 20 11.06 2.80 -2.28
N LEU A 21 9.75 2.86 -2.54
CA LEU A 21 8.75 3.07 -1.50
C LEU A 21 8.74 1.90 -0.52
N PHE A 22 8.73 0.67 -1.03
CA PHE A 22 8.68 -0.55 -0.24
C PHE A 22 9.90 -0.68 0.66
N ASP A 23 11.10 -0.46 0.12
CA ASP A 23 12.35 -0.45 0.88
C ASP A 23 12.30 0.55 2.04
N GLY A 24 11.84 1.78 1.77
CA GLY A 24 11.66 2.80 2.80
C GLY A 24 10.59 2.48 3.86
N MET A 25 9.58 1.67 3.53
CA MET A 25 8.60 1.19 4.51
C MET A 25 9.14 0.03 5.32
N SER A 26 9.79 -0.93 4.68
CA SER A 26 10.45 -2.07 5.32
C SER A 26 11.49 -1.62 6.33
N ALA A 27 12.33 -0.64 5.98
CA ALA A 27 13.32 -0.07 6.90
C ALA A 27 12.68 0.55 8.15
N LYS A 28 11.51 1.20 8.01
CA LYS A 28 10.79 1.81 9.15
C LYS A 28 10.18 0.76 10.09
N TYR A 29 9.73 -0.37 9.57
CA TYR A 29 9.14 -1.43 10.38
C TYR A 29 10.18 -2.28 11.10
N VAL A 30 11.32 -2.53 10.45
CA VAL A 30 12.42 -3.31 11.04
C VAL A 30 13.20 -2.50 12.08
N GLY A 31 13.36 -1.19 11.87
CA GLY A 31 14.20 -0.34 12.73
C GLY A 31 15.69 -0.73 12.67
N ASP A 32 16.48 -0.20 13.60
CA ASP A 32 17.96 -0.29 13.53
C ASP A 32 18.55 -1.66 13.95
N ASN A 33 17.81 -2.54 14.63
CA ASN A 33 18.40 -3.68 15.34
C ASN A 33 17.93 -5.08 14.90
N ASP A 34 17.01 -5.20 13.94
CA ASP A 34 16.30 -6.47 13.68
C ASP A 34 16.25 -6.87 12.19
N ILE A 35 17.32 -6.62 11.42
CA ILE A 35 17.41 -6.97 9.98
C ILE A 35 17.05 -8.43 9.69
N ASN A 36 17.39 -9.35 10.60
CA ASN A 36 17.09 -10.78 10.47
C ASN A 36 15.59 -11.12 10.54
N LYS A 37 14.74 -10.18 10.97
CA LYS A 37 13.29 -10.37 11.08
C LYS A 37 12.52 -9.68 9.96
N LEU A 38 13.20 -9.22 8.91
CA LEU A 38 12.57 -8.54 7.78
C LEU A 38 11.34 -9.27 7.27
N ASP A 39 11.44 -10.60 7.15
CA ASP A 39 10.35 -11.48 6.70
C ASP A 39 9.06 -11.33 7.52
N GLU A 40 9.16 -11.07 8.82
CA GLU A 40 8.01 -10.86 9.72
C GLU A 40 7.30 -9.51 9.49
N TYR A 41 8.00 -8.56 8.85
CA TYR A 41 7.50 -7.21 8.60
C TYR A 41 7.09 -6.97 7.14
N ILE A 42 7.38 -7.91 6.22
CA ILE A 42 7.02 -7.79 4.80
C ILE A 42 5.52 -7.49 4.64
N ASP A 43 4.66 -8.27 5.30
CA ASP A 43 3.21 -8.11 5.19
C ASP A 43 2.74 -6.74 5.71
N ARG A 44 3.34 -6.26 6.80
CA ARG A 44 3.04 -4.95 7.38
C ARG A 44 3.48 -3.81 6.46
N ALA A 45 4.70 -3.91 5.92
CA ALA A 45 5.23 -2.95 4.96
C ALA A 45 4.38 -2.89 3.68
N LEU A 46 3.98 -4.05 3.16
CA LEU A 46 3.15 -4.18 1.98
C LEU A 46 1.75 -3.60 2.21
N PHE A 47 1.14 -3.88 3.37
CA PHE A 47 -0.15 -3.31 3.75
C PHE A 47 -0.06 -1.78 3.83
N ALA A 48 0.98 -1.25 4.46
CA ALA A 48 1.20 0.19 4.58
C ALA A 48 1.42 0.88 3.21
N CYS A 49 2.06 0.21 2.25
CA CYS A 49 2.13 0.67 0.86
C CYS A 49 0.77 0.70 0.17
N ARG A 50 -0.13 -0.25 0.47
CA ARG A 50 -1.45 -0.38 -0.17
C ARG A 50 -2.49 0.60 0.34
N VAL A 51 -2.39 1.02 1.60
CA VAL A 51 -3.31 1.99 2.23
C VAL A 51 -2.86 3.44 2.04
N ARG A 52 -1.61 3.67 1.61
CA ARG A 52 -1.12 5.01 1.28
C ARG A 52 -1.80 5.55 0.02
N GLN A 53 -2.28 6.78 0.08
CA GLN A 53 -2.82 7.48 -1.08
C GLN A 53 -1.74 7.68 -2.15
N HIS A 54 -2.02 7.26 -3.39
CA HIS A 54 -1.10 7.47 -4.51
C HIS A 54 -1.26 8.88 -5.07
N HIS A 55 -0.14 9.63 -5.15
CA HIS A 55 -0.14 11.06 -5.50
C HIS A 55 -0.84 11.39 -6.83
N ALA A 56 -0.64 10.58 -7.87
CA ALA A 56 -1.19 10.90 -9.19
C ALA A 56 -2.70 10.64 -9.32
N THR A 57 -3.23 9.69 -8.53
CA THR A 57 -4.63 9.24 -8.64
C THR A 57 -5.50 9.69 -7.47
N GLY A 58 -4.90 10.16 -6.37
CA GLY A 58 -5.61 10.51 -5.15
C GLY A 58 -6.33 9.33 -4.48
N LYS A 59 -6.03 8.10 -4.91
CA LYS A 59 -6.68 6.87 -4.42
C LYS A 59 -5.62 5.93 -3.87
N THR A 60 -6.01 5.10 -2.90
CA THR A 60 -5.13 4.05 -2.39
C THR A 60 -5.02 2.91 -3.41
N PRO A 61 -3.86 2.24 -3.53
CA PRO A 61 -3.77 1.03 -4.34
C PRO A 61 -4.78 -0.04 -3.94
N PHE A 62 -5.08 -0.17 -2.64
CA PHE A 62 -6.09 -1.10 -2.14
C PHE A 62 -7.48 -0.83 -2.71
N TYR A 63 -7.92 0.43 -2.67
CA TYR A 63 -9.19 0.88 -3.26
C TYR A 63 -9.20 0.69 -4.78
N THR A 64 -8.07 0.94 -5.44
CA THR A 64 -7.96 0.82 -6.91
C THR A 64 -8.15 -0.62 -7.39
N VAL A 65 -7.71 -1.61 -6.60
CA VAL A 65 -7.84 -3.04 -6.94
C VAL A 65 -9.19 -3.60 -6.50
N SER A 66 -9.63 -3.28 -5.28
CA SER A 66 -10.78 -3.96 -4.66
C SER A 66 -12.08 -3.14 -4.71
N GLY A 67 -12.01 -1.84 -5.03
CA GLY A 67 -13.15 -0.91 -5.00
C GLY A 67 -13.61 -0.53 -3.58
N ILE A 68 -12.98 -1.07 -2.54
CA ILE A 68 -13.33 -0.88 -1.13
C ILE A 68 -12.14 -0.21 -0.43
N GLU A 69 -12.41 0.73 0.46
CA GLU A 69 -11.38 1.36 1.28
C GLU A 69 -10.87 0.42 2.38
N ALA A 70 -9.56 0.41 2.62
CA ALA A 70 -8.97 -0.43 3.66
C ALA A 70 -9.35 0.12 5.03
N LYS A 71 -9.88 -0.73 5.92
CA LYS A 71 -10.19 -0.35 7.30
C LYS A 71 -8.92 -0.39 8.14
N LEU A 72 -8.53 0.75 8.70
CA LEU A 72 -7.38 0.86 9.59
C LEU A 72 -7.81 0.84 11.07
N PRO A 73 -6.97 0.26 11.96
CA PRO A 73 -7.17 0.40 13.39
C PRO A 73 -6.99 1.88 13.77
N GLY A 74 -8.10 2.57 14.03
CA GLY A 74 -8.14 4.01 14.31
C GLY A 74 -9.08 4.80 13.39
N ASP A 75 -9.59 4.19 12.31
CA ASP A 75 -10.66 4.81 11.52
C ASP A 75 -11.92 4.95 12.39
N GLU A 76 -12.58 6.11 12.28
CA GLU A 76 -13.92 6.29 12.85
C GLU A 76 -14.84 5.26 12.19
N LEU A 77 -15.42 4.37 13.00
CA LEU A 77 -16.42 3.43 12.50
C LEU A 77 -17.56 4.27 11.90
N ILE A 78 -17.74 4.18 10.58
CA ILE A 78 -18.91 4.75 9.92
C ILE A 78 -20.13 4.05 10.52
N THR A 79 -20.80 4.71 11.45
CA THR A 79 -22.11 4.30 11.94
C THR A 79 -23.04 4.44 10.74
N ILE A 80 -23.44 3.33 10.14
CA ILE A 80 -24.56 3.34 9.19
C ILE A 80 -25.80 3.71 9.99
N ILE A 81 -26.15 4.99 9.99
CA ILE A 81 -27.48 5.43 10.39
C ILE A 81 -28.38 4.95 9.26
N ASN A 82 -29.16 3.91 9.50
CA ASN A 82 -30.22 3.53 8.58
C ASN A 82 -31.24 4.67 8.64
N ASP A 83 -31.23 5.58 7.66
CA ASP A 83 -32.30 6.57 7.43
C ASP A 83 -33.56 5.87 6.87
N ASP A 84 -33.95 4.76 7.49
CA ASP A 84 -35.22 4.07 7.26
C ASP A 84 -36.11 4.24 8.52
N GLU A 85 -36.30 5.48 8.97
CA GLU A 85 -37.51 5.83 9.73
C GLU A 85 -38.51 6.53 8.81
N GLU A 86 -39.36 5.67 8.26
CA GLU A 86 -40.68 5.89 7.70
C GLU A 86 -41.41 7.10 8.32
N ASN A 87 -41.78 8.08 7.48
CA ASN A 87 -42.93 8.96 7.72
C ASN A 87 -43.61 9.32 6.40
#